data_AF-A0A669F0C4-F1
#
_entry.id   AF-A0A669F0C4-F1
#
_cell.length_a   1.000
_cell.length_b   1.000
_cell.length_c   1.000
_cell.angle_alpha   90.00
_cell.angle_beta   90.00
_cell.angle_gamma   90.00
#
_symmetry.space_group_name_H-M   'P 1'
#
loop_
_entity.id
_entity.type
_entity.pdbx_description
1 polymer ?
#
loop_
_entity_poly.entity_id
_entity_poly.type
_entity_poly.pdbx_seq_one_letter_code
_entity_poly.pdbx_strand_id
1 'polypeptide(L)'
;LIFSSLDSCGKNTNEVNVCSSSGEGQVLLIHGADYGRRDSTTCSLNLPASQLQNVQCSKPISILADSCNGKSNCTVKVSSSVFGDPCFGTYKYLEMAYSCHFHSVTCEGSQAKLQCGQVIVVYWANFGRRDNTTCPDGNTAQLQNVTCLSPNTSADSPLTCIHSCNWQNSCTVEASNTVFGDPCGGTYKYLEVVYDYLLSKNRK
;
A
#
# COMPACT_ATOMS: atom_id res chain seq x y z
N LEU A 1 12.60 3.22 -8.54
CA LEU A 1 11.52 3.28 -7.52
C LEU A 1 11.94 4.36 -6.52
N ILE A 2 11.16 5.43 -6.42
CA ILE A 2 11.42 6.49 -5.44
C ILE A 2 10.75 6.02 -4.14
N PHE A 3 11.53 5.61 -3.16
CA PHE A 3 11.03 5.35 -1.82
C PHE A 3 11.01 6.66 -1.07
N SER A 4 9.88 6.99 -0.47
CA SER A 4 9.81 8.11 0.46
C SER A 4 10.17 7.59 1.85
N SER A 5 11.06 8.31 2.54
CA SER A 5 11.46 8.03 3.91
C SER A 5 10.79 9.02 4.86
N LEU A 6 10.22 8.52 5.95
CA LEU A 6 9.69 9.34 7.04
C LEU A 6 10.37 9.00 8.35
N ASP A 7 10.92 10.02 9.00
CA ASP A 7 11.40 9.95 10.38
C ASP A 7 10.40 10.61 11.32
N SER A 8 9.92 9.85 12.30
CA SER A 8 8.94 10.31 13.27
C SER A 8 9.51 10.28 14.69
N CYS A 9 9.74 11.48 15.25
CA CYS A 9 10.28 11.68 16.58
C CYS A 9 9.23 11.42 17.68
N GLY A 10 9.55 10.57 18.64
CA GLY A 10 8.63 10.21 19.72
C GLY A 10 8.30 11.37 20.67
N LYS A 11 7.22 12.10 20.37
CA LYS A 11 6.16 12.55 21.29
C LYS A 11 4.95 12.96 20.44
N ASN A 12 4.01 12.02 20.26
CA ASN A 12 2.68 12.22 19.66
C ASN A 12 2.61 12.75 18.22
N THR A 13 3.39 12.19 17.29
CA THR A 13 3.05 12.31 15.87
C THR A 13 1.90 11.36 15.58
N ASN A 14 0.70 11.94 15.47
CA ASN A 14 -0.59 11.23 15.46
C ASN A 14 -1.19 11.03 14.07
N GLU A 15 -0.43 11.16 12.99
CA GLU A 15 -0.93 10.94 11.63
C GLU A 15 0.26 10.83 10.67
N VAL A 16 0.38 9.69 9.99
CA VAL A 16 1.34 9.47 8.91
C VAL A 16 0.61 9.77 7.60
N ASN A 17 0.35 11.07 7.38
CA ASN A 17 -0.34 11.60 6.18
C ASN A 17 0.67 11.62 5.03
N VAL A 18 0.70 10.52 4.29
CA VAL A 18 1.80 10.24 3.38
C VAL A 18 1.44 10.45 1.92
N CYS A 19 0.30 9.94 1.48
CA CYS A 19 -0.13 10.10 0.10
C CYS A 19 -0.90 11.42 -0.02
N SER A 20 -0.24 12.45 -0.57
CA SER A 20 -0.83 13.80 -0.67
C SER A 20 -1.98 13.86 -1.67
N SER A 21 -3.05 14.49 -1.22
CA SER A 21 -4.37 14.66 -1.82
C SER A 21 -4.41 15.59 -3.05
N SER A 22 -3.83 15.19 -4.18
CA SER A 22 -4.07 15.86 -5.47
C SER A 22 -5.26 15.28 -6.25
N GLY A 23 -6.15 14.56 -5.57
CA GLY A 23 -7.35 13.96 -6.13
C GLY A 23 -7.15 12.49 -6.48
N GLU A 24 -7.85 11.63 -5.73
CA GLU A 24 -8.20 10.24 -6.03
C GLU A 24 -7.19 9.12 -5.71
N GLY A 25 -7.67 8.16 -4.90
CA GLY A 25 -7.41 6.73 -5.08
C GLY A 25 -6.04 6.17 -4.68
N GLN A 26 -5.09 6.96 -4.21
CA GLN A 26 -3.79 6.42 -3.81
C GLN A 26 -3.84 5.70 -2.45
N VAL A 27 -3.18 4.56 -2.37
CA VAL A 27 -2.99 3.76 -1.16
C VAL A 27 -1.51 3.62 -0.84
N LEU A 28 -1.24 3.50 0.46
CA LEU A 28 0.08 3.30 1.00
C LEU A 28 0.52 1.84 0.82
N LEU A 29 1.78 1.67 0.41
CA LEU A 29 2.50 0.40 0.47
C LEU A 29 3.80 0.61 1.25
N ILE A 30 3.90 -0.01 2.42
CA ILE A 30 5.08 0.01 3.28
C ILE A 30 6.04 -1.09 2.84
N HIS A 31 7.29 -0.72 2.58
CA HIS A 31 8.38 -1.65 2.22
C HIS A 31 9.17 -2.10 3.45
N GLY A 32 9.23 -1.26 4.48
CA GLY A 32 9.89 -1.58 5.73
C GLY A 32 9.83 -0.44 6.73
N ALA A 33 9.98 -0.78 8.00
CA ALA A 33 10.02 0.17 9.09
C ALA A 33 10.93 -0.32 10.21
N ASP A 34 11.57 0.62 10.90
CA ASP A 34 12.46 0.36 12.03
C ASP A 34 12.20 1.34 13.16
N TYR A 35 12.12 0.83 14.39
CA TYR A 35 12.00 1.64 15.58
C TYR A 35 13.28 1.56 16.41
N GLY A 36 13.98 2.67 16.53
CA GLY A 36 15.31 2.69 17.13
C GLY A 36 16.02 4.02 16.98
N ARG A 37 17.34 3.98 16.80
CA ARG A 37 18.20 5.11 16.47
C ARG A 37 19.36 4.60 15.64
N ARG A 38 19.50 5.14 14.43
CA ARG A 38 20.59 4.85 13.48
C ARG A 38 21.63 5.97 13.36
N ASP A 39 21.32 7.16 13.89
CA ASP A 39 22.24 8.29 13.91
C ASP A 39 22.00 9.23 15.11
N SER A 40 22.94 10.13 15.37
CA SER A 40 22.92 11.04 16.52
C SER A 40 22.19 12.37 16.25
N THR A 41 21.77 12.61 15.02
CA THR A 41 21.24 13.90 14.54
C THR A 41 19.71 13.88 14.37
N THR A 42 19.15 12.76 13.93
CA THR A 42 17.71 12.56 13.76
C THR A 42 17.03 12.59 15.12
N CYS A 43 15.98 13.40 15.21
CA CYS A 43 15.21 13.59 16.44
C CYS A 43 16.09 13.88 17.67
N SER A 44 17.11 14.74 17.50
CA SER A 44 18.11 15.06 18.54
C SER A 44 17.82 16.34 19.32
N LEU A 45 16.89 17.16 18.83
CA LEU A 45 16.61 18.48 19.36
C LEU A 45 16.27 18.42 20.86
N ASN A 46 16.99 19.19 21.67
CA ASN A 46 16.82 19.30 23.13
C ASN A 46 17.00 17.97 23.90
N LEU A 47 17.73 17.00 23.35
CA LEU A 47 18.02 15.74 24.04
C LEU A 47 19.44 15.70 24.62
N PRO A 48 19.64 15.09 25.80
CA PRO A 48 20.97 14.85 26.34
C PRO A 48 21.80 13.95 25.43
N ALA A 49 23.10 14.23 25.32
CA ALA A 49 24.03 13.43 24.50
C ALA A 49 24.00 11.93 24.86
N SER A 50 23.80 11.58 26.14
CA SER A 50 23.67 10.19 26.59
C SER A 50 22.53 9.42 25.92
N GLN A 51 21.46 10.11 25.50
CA GLN A 51 20.31 9.50 24.82
C GLN A 51 20.51 9.34 23.30
N LEU A 52 21.59 9.92 22.75
CA LEU A 52 21.89 9.98 21.31
C LEU A 52 23.06 9.08 20.89
N GLN A 53 23.84 8.57 21.85
CA GLN A 53 25.07 7.81 21.58
C GLN A 53 24.83 6.43 20.97
N ASN A 54 23.76 5.74 21.36
CA ASN A 54 23.49 4.39 20.87
C ASN A 54 22.81 4.44 19.50
N VAL A 55 23.63 4.50 18.45
CA VAL A 55 23.20 4.53 17.03
C VAL A 55 23.10 3.14 16.38
N GLN A 56 23.31 2.07 17.17
CA GLN A 56 23.12 0.68 16.73
C GLN A 56 21.82 0.10 17.29
N CYS A 57 20.93 0.97 17.78
CA CYS A 57 19.64 0.57 18.28
C CYS A 57 18.67 0.41 17.11
N SER A 58 18.31 -0.83 16.77
CA SER A 58 17.40 -1.09 15.64
C SER A 58 16.43 -2.19 16.03
N LYS A 59 15.18 -2.01 15.63
CA LYS A 59 14.14 -3.01 15.73
C LYS A 59 13.22 -2.92 14.51
N PRO A 60 13.39 -3.82 13.53
CA PRO A 60 12.45 -3.93 12.43
C PRO A 60 11.03 -4.18 12.93
N ILE A 61 10.05 -3.47 12.37
CA ILE A 61 8.63 -3.62 12.73
C ILE A 61 7.79 -3.91 11.48
N SER A 62 7.01 -4.98 11.53
CA SER A 62 6.10 -5.39 10.44
C SER A 62 4.66 -4.91 10.66
N ILE A 63 4.27 -4.66 11.91
CA ILE A 63 2.88 -4.32 12.29
C ILE A 63 2.31 -3.08 11.57
N LEU A 64 3.19 -2.20 11.09
CA LEU A 64 2.78 -1.03 10.31
C LEU A 64 2.23 -1.41 8.95
N ALA A 65 2.85 -2.39 8.27
CA ALA A 65 2.37 -2.88 6.99
C ALA A 65 0.94 -3.41 7.11
N ASP A 66 0.69 -4.24 8.14
CA ASP A 66 -0.65 -4.80 8.40
C ASP A 66 -1.69 -3.72 8.72
N SER A 67 -1.27 -2.66 9.41
CA SER A 67 -2.18 -1.60 9.87
C SER A 67 -2.45 -0.52 8.82
N CYS A 68 -1.50 -0.30 7.90
CA CYS A 68 -1.49 0.87 7.03
C CYS A 68 -1.56 0.57 5.54
N ASN A 69 -1.12 -0.62 5.08
CA ASN A 69 -1.17 -0.95 3.67
C ASN A 69 -2.62 -0.91 3.15
N GLY A 70 -2.80 -0.40 1.93
CA GLY A 70 -4.13 -0.28 1.32
C GLY A 70 -4.95 0.93 1.83
N LYS A 71 -4.43 1.73 2.77
CA LYS A 71 -5.07 2.97 3.21
C LYS A 71 -4.41 4.16 2.54
N SER A 72 -5.21 5.18 2.20
CA SER A 72 -4.69 6.47 1.74
C SER A 72 -3.98 7.26 2.85
N ASN A 73 -4.32 6.94 4.10
CA ASN A 73 -3.74 7.55 5.28
C ASN A 73 -3.69 6.56 6.46
N CYS A 74 -2.69 6.67 7.32
CA CYS A 74 -2.55 5.81 8.49
C CYS A 74 -2.09 6.58 9.73
N THR A 75 -2.77 6.39 10.85
CA THR A 75 -2.36 6.92 12.15
C THR A 75 -1.67 5.84 12.95
N VAL A 76 -0.43 6.12 13.37
CA VAL A 76 0.39 5.18 14.13
C VAL A 76 0.90 5.85 15.40
N LYS A 77 0.63 5.23 16.55
CA LYS A 77 1.21 5.68 17.82
C LYS A 77 2.64 5.14 17.95
N VAL A 78 3.62 6.02 17.83
CA VAL A 78 5.04 5.67 17.99
C VAL A 78 5.45 5.73 19.46
N SER A 79 5.52 4.57 20.11
CA SER A 79 6.00 4.46 21.49
C SER A 79 6.55 3.07 21.83
N SER A 80 7.43 3.02 22.84
CA SER A 80 7.94 1.75 23.38
C SER A 80 6.84 0.86 23.97
N SER A 81 5.67 1.41 24.29
CA SER A 81 4.52 0.61 24.73
C SER A 81 3.87 -0.19 23.60
N VAL A 82 4.00 0.29 22.35
CA VAL A 82 3.43 -0.37 21.16
C VAL A 82 4.47 -1.31 20.53
N PHE A 83 5.70 -0.83 20.37
CA PHE A 83 6.75 -1.58 19.67
C PHE A 83 7.69 -2.35 20.60
N GLY A 84 7.59 -2.18 21.92
CA GLY A 84 8.63 -2.59 22.87
C GLY A 84 9.84 -1.65 22.88
N ASP A 85 10.69 -1.76 23.90
CA ASP A 85 11.93 -0.97 23.98
C ASP A 85 13.16 -1.79 23.54
N PRO A 86 13.75 -1.50 22.36
CA PRO A 86 14.96 -2.18 21.90
C PRO A 86 16.26 -1.72 22.58
N CYS A 87 16.27 -0.55 23.21
CA CYS A 87 17.47 0.03 23.82
C CYS A 87 17.10 1.03 24.92
N PHE A 88 17.07 0.53 26.15
CA PHE A 88 16.75 1.36 27.31
C PHE A 88 17.70 2.55 27.44
N GLY A 89 17.15 3.71 27.84
CA GLY A 89 17.92 4.96 28.00
C GLY A 89 18.28 5.69 26.70
N THR A 90 18.01 5.10 25.54
CA THR A 90 18.21 5.76 24.24
C THR A 90 16.89 6.34 23.73
N TYR A 91 16.91 7.58 23.24
CA TYR A 91 15.74 8.17 22.60
C TYR A 91 15.61 7.60 21.19
N LYS A 92 14.42 7.10 20.85
CA LYS A 92 14.15 6.38 19.61
C LYS A 92 13.24 7.17 18.68
N TYR A 93 13.32 6.88 17.40
CA TYR A 93 12.44 7.36 16.36
C TYR A 93 12.02 6.19 15.47
N LEU A 94 10.91 6.38 14.77
CA LEU A 94 10.44 5.47 13.72
C LEU A 94 10.99 5.97 12.38
N GLU A 95 11.70 5.12 11.66
CA GLU A 95 12.06 5.33 10.26
C GLU A 95 11.26 4.34 9.39
N MET A 96 10.59 4.84 8.36
CA MET A 96 9.74 4.03 7.48
C MET A 96 9.99 4.34 6.01
N ALA A 97 10.11 3.29 5.21
CA ALA A 97 10.17 3.36 3.75
C ALA A 97 8.82 2.91 3.15
N TYR A 98 8.25 3.74 2.28
CA TYR A 98 6.96 3.48 1.67
C TYR A 98 6.87 4.04 0.23
N SER A 99 5.83 3.62 -0.48
CA SER A 99 5.38 4.21 -1.74
C SER A 99 3.86 4.44 -1.73
N CYS A 100 3.39 5.32 -2.61
CA CYS A 100 1.97 5.57 -2.87
C CYS A 100 1.65 5.11 -4.28
N HIS A 101 0.58 4.32 -4.42
CA HIS A 101 0.12 3.81 -5.71
C HIS A 101 -1.37 4.01 -5.85
N PHE A 102 -1.87 4.24 -7.06
CA PHE A 102 -3.31 4.25 -7.29
C PHE A 102 -3.90 2.86 -7.09
N HIS A 103 -5.08 2.83 -6.49
CA HIS A 103 -5.83 1.62 -6.18
C HIS A 103 -7.25 1.77 -6.72
N SER A 104 -7.73 0.73 -7.37
CA SER A 104 -9.10 0.66 -7.88
C SER A 104 -9.73 -0.68 -7.53
N VAL A 105 -10.98 -0.63 -7.09
CA VAL A 105 -11.82 -1.80 -6.86
C VAL A 105 -13.03 -1.69 -7.78
N THR A 106 -13.35 -2.77 -8.47
CA THR A 106 -14.53 -2.90 -9.33
C THR A 106 -15.21 -4.23 -9.06
N CYS A 107 -16.46 -4.21 -8.61
CA CYS A 107 -17.21 -5.43 -8.30
C CYS A 107 -17.52 -6.26 -9.57
N GLU A 108 -17.65 -7.57 -9.43
CA GLU A 108 -17.98 -8.47 -10.54
C GLU A 108 -19.27 -8.02 -11.26
N GLY A 109 -19.19 -7.94 -12.59
CA GLY A 109 -20.24 -7.41 -13.47
C GLY A 109 -20.13 -5.93 -13.81
N SER A 110 -19.19 -5.18 -13.19
CA SER A 110 -18.94 -3.76 -13.47
C SER A 110 -17.69 -3.54 -14.33
N GLN A 111 -17.51 -2.31 -14.82
CA GLN A 111 -16.34 -1.92 -15.62
C GLN A 111 -15.40 -0.99 -14.84
N ALA A 112 -14.14 -1.40 -14.74
CA ALA A 112 -13.05 -0.58 -14.22
C ALA A 112 -12.63 0.42 -15.30
N LYS A 113 -12.56 1.70 -14.97
CA LYS A 113 -12.07 2.76 -15.87
C LYS A 113 -10.84 3.40 -15.25
N LEU A 114 -9.68 3.17 -15.87
CA LEU A 114 -8.40 3.75 -15.44
C LEU A 114 -8.06 4.88 -16.42
N GLN A 115 -8.18 6.14 -16.00
CA GLN A 115 -7.97 7.31 -16.87
C GLN A 115 -7.46 8.51 -16.07
N CYS A 116 -6.34 9.10 -16.49
CA CYS A 116 -5.93 10.43 -16.02
C CYS A 116 -5.21 11.28 -17.08
N GLY A 117 -5.18 10.82 -18.34
CA GLY A 117 -4.45 11.49 -19.42
C GLY A 117 -2.94 11.27 -19.41
N GLN A 118 -2.42 10.44 -18.51
CA GLN A 118 -1.02 10.01 -18.42
C GLN A 118 -0.90 8.50 -18.66
N VAL A 119 0.33 8.02 -18.84
CA VAL A 119 0.61 6.62 -19.16
C VAL A 119 0.42 5.73 -17.94
N ILE A 120 -0.42 4.70 -18.07
CA ILE A 120 -0.73 3.73 -17.00
C ILE A 120 0.35 2.65 -16.92
N VAL A 121 0.77 2.31 -15.70
CA VAL A 121 1.61 1.15 -15.39
C VAL A 121 0.99 0.39 -14.22
N VAL A 122 0.44 -0.79 -14.52
CA VAL A 122 -0.12 -1.72 -13.53
C VAL A 122 1.01 -2.55 -12.93
N TYR A 123 1.07 -2.59 -11.59
CA TYR A 123 2.01 -3.43 -10.84
C TYR A 123 1.39 -4.74 -10.39
N TRP A 124 0.12 -4.69 -10.01
CA TRP A 124 -0.58 -5.83 -9.46
C TRP A 124 -2.08 -5.71 -9.74
N ALA A 125 -2.72 -6.85 -9.96
CA ALA A 125 -4.16 -6.93 -10.03
C ALA A 125 -4.63 -8.21 -9.33
N ASN A 126 -5.92 -8.31 -9.02
CA ASN A 126 -6.56 -9.57 -8.64
C ASN A 126 -8.04 -9.53 -8.97
N PHE A 127 -8.51 -10.48 -9.77
CA PHE A 127 -9.95 -10.72 -9.92
C PHE A 127 -10.32 -11.89 -9.02
N GLY A 128 -10.91 -11.60 -7.87
CA GLY A 128 -11.11 -12.60 -6.81
C GLY A 128 -11.75 -11.97 -5.59
N ARG A 129 -11.38 -12.44 -4.40
CA ARG A 129 -11.83 -11.87 -3.12
C ARG A 129 -10.80 -12.10 -2.04
N ARG A 130 -10.37 -11.01 -1.38
CA ARG A 130 -9.36 -10.98 -0.31
C ARG A 130 -9.92 -10.58 1.06
N ASP A 131 -11.18 -10.15 1.09
CA ASP A 131 -11.89 -9.74 2.30
C ASP A 131 -13.41 -9.89 2.13
N ASN A 132 -14.16 -9.75 3.22
CA ASN A 132 -15.61 -9.94 3.25
C ASN A 132 -16.43 -8.63 3.28
N THR A 133 -15.77 -7.47 3.20
CA THR A 133 -16.42 -6.15 3.27
C THR A 133 -16.46 -5.42 1.93
N THR A 134 -15.49 -5.68 1.07
CA THR A 134 -15.37 -5.14 -0.29
C THR A 134 -16.40 -5.79 -1.20
N CYS A 135 -17.15 -4.97 -1.95
CA CYS A 135 -18.26 -5.41 -2.80
C CYS A 135 -19.27 -6.29 -2.03
N PRO A 136 -20.02 -5.69 -1.08
CA PRO A 136 -20.85 -6.42 -0.13
C PRO A 136 -22.20 -6.91 -0.70
N ASP A 137 -22.52 -6.58 -1.95
CA ASP A 137 -23.81 -6.88 -2.58
C ASP A 137 -24.05 -8.39 -2.83
N GLY A 138 -23.02 -9.23 -2.66
CA GLY A 138 -23.15 -10.68 -2.72
C GLY A 138 -23.86 -11.25 -1.49
N ASN A 139 -24.49 -12.41 -1.64
CA ASN A 139 -25.09 -13.13 -0.51
C ASN A 139 -24.01 -13.56 0.50
N THR A 140 -24.37 -13.73 1.77
CA THR A 140 -23.43 -14.05 2.87
C THR A 140 -22.47 -15.20 2.58
N ALA A 141 -22.96 -16.27 1.91
CA ALA A 141 -22.13 -17.41 1.53
C ALA A 141 -21.07 -17.07 0.47
N GLN A 142 -21.38 -16.16 -0.44
CA GLN A 142 -20.51 -15.73 -1.53
C GLN A 142 -19.38 -14.79 -1.05
N LEU A 143 -19.49 -14.22 0.16
CA LEU A 143 -18.52 -13.30 0.75
C LEU A 143 -17.50 -14.00 1.67
N GLN A 144 -17.65 -15.29 1.97
CA GLN A 144 -16.81 -16.00 2.94
C GLN A 144 -15.43 -16.39 2.40
N ASN A 145 -15.32 -16.64 1.10
CA ASN A 145 -14.07 -17.06 0.50
C ASN A 145 -13.16 -15.84 0.25
N VAL A 146 -12.39 -15.47 1.28
CA VAL A 146 -11.48 -14.32 1.29
C VAL A 146 -10.04 -14.67 0.91
N THR A 147 -9.79 -15.90 0.45
CA THR A 147 -8.48 -16.35 -0.05
C THR A 147 -8.52 -16.62 -1.55
N CYS A 148 -9.53 -16.09 -2.24
CA CYS A 148 -9.70 -16.25 -3.67
C CYS A 148 -8.75 -15.33 -4.43
N LEU A 149 -7.64 -15.90 -4.88
CA LEU A 149 -6.63 -15.24 -5.69
C LEU A 149 -6.64 -15.83 -7.10
N SER A 150 -6.66 -14.97 -8.11
CA SER A 150 -6.55 -15.44 -9.49
C SER A 150 -5.08 -15.67 -9.86
N PRO A 151 -4.69 -16.88 -10.31
CA PRO A 151 -3.32 -17.14 -10.74
C PRO A 151 -2.94 -16.33 -11.98
N ASN A 152 -3.94 -15.89 -12.75
CA ASN A 152 -3.78 -15.01 -13.89
C ASN A 152 -3.54 -13.56 -13.48
N THR A 153 -3.18 -13.29 -12.22
CA THR A 153 -3.06 -11.93 -11.68
C THR A 153 -1.80 -11.62 -10.86
N SER A 154 -0.81 -12.51 -10.88
CA SER A 154 0.54 -12.23 -10.37
C SER A 154 1.42 -11.53 -11.42
N ALA A 155 2.45 -10.81 -10.94
CA ALA A 155 3.38 -10.02 -11.75
C ALA A 155 4.17 -10.82 -12.82
N ASP A 156 4.12 -12.15 -12.77
CA ASP A 156 4.89 -13.06 -13.66
C ASP A 156 4.02 -13.78 -14.71
N SER A 157 2.72 -13.48 -14.80
CA SER A 157 1.80 -14.11 -15.77
C SER A 157 1.30 -13.08 -16.81
N PRO A 158 1.08 -13.45 -18.10
CA PRO A 158 0.58 -12.54 -19.14
C PRO A 158 -0.87 -12.14 -18.86
N LEU A 159 -0.99 -11.09 -18.05
CA LEU A 159 -2.19 -10.66 -17.35
C LEU A 159 -3.10 -9.85 -18.28
N THR A 160 -4.37 -10.22 -18.44
CA THR A 160 -5.34 -9.49 -19.29
C THR A 160 -5.40 -7.99 -18.92
N CYS A 161 -5.37 -7.65 -17.63
CA CYS A 161 -5.39 -6.24 -17.18
C CYS A 161 -4.07 -5.51 -17.48
N ILE A 162 -2.92 -6.15 -17.24
CA ILE A 162 -1.60 -5.58 -17.58
C ILE A 162 -1.50 -5.36 -19.09
N HIS A 163 -1.84 -6.35 -19.91
CA HIS A 163 -1.79 -6.24 -21.37
C HIS A 163 -2.75 -5.18 -21.91
N SER A 164 -3.94 -5.05 -21.31
CA SER A 164 -4.94 -4.09 -21.78
C SER A 164 -4.63 -2.65 -21.37
N CYS A 165 -3.97 -2.46 -20.22
CA CYS A 165 -3.81 -1.13 -19.62
C CYS A 165 -2.40 -0.56 -19.65
N ASN A 166 -1.35 -1.39 -19.61
CA ASN A 166 0.02 -0.86 -19.58
C ASN A 166 0.32 -0.08 -20.86
N TRP A 167 1.00 1.05 -20.67
CA TRP A 167 1.41 1.96 -21.75
C TRP A 167 0.25 2.68 -22.45
N GLN A 168 -0.98 2.56 -21.94
CA GLN A 168 -2.14 3.30 -22.43
C GLN A 168 -2.39 4.55 -21.58
N ASN A 169 -3.02 5.57 -22.16
CA ASN A 169 -3.45 6.77 -21.43
C ASN A 169 -4.85 6.62 -20.78
N SER A 170 -5.55 5.56 -21.17
CA SER A 170 -6.88 5.21 -20.73
C SER A 170 -7.08 3.71 -20.94
N CYS A 171 -7.69 3.03 -19.97
CA CYS A 171 -8.05 1.62 -20.06
C CYS A 171 -9.45 1.40 -19.51
N THR A 172 -10.22 0.49 -20.12
CA THR A 172 -11.49 0.01 -19.56
C THR A 172 -11.47 -1.50 -19.57
N VAL A 173 -11.71 -2.11 -18.40
CA VAL A 173 -11.69 -3.57 -18.23
C VAL A 173 -12.95 -4.00 -17.49
N GLU A 174 -13.66 -4.98 -18.02
CA GLU A 174 -14.83 -5.55 -17.37
C GLU A 174 -14.38 -6.58 -16.31
N ALA A 175 -14.86 -6.44 -15.09
CA ALA A 175 -14.62 -7.37 -13.99
C ALA A 175 -15.54 -8.58 -14.13
N SER A 176 -15.17 -9.56 -14.97
CA SER A 176 -16.01 -10.73 -15.21
C SER A 176 -15.22 -12.01 -15.51
N ASN A 177 -15.90 -13.15 -15.34
CA ASN A 177 -15.33 -14.48 -15.59
C ASN A 177 -14.95 -14.68 -17.06
N THR A 178 -15.55 -13.94 -18.00
CA THR A 178 -15.20 -14.00 -19.43
C THR A 178 -13.83 -13.39 -19.70
N VAL A 179 -13.47 -12.33 -18.97
CA VAL A 179 -12.20 -11.61 -19.12
C VAL A 179 -11.06 -12.27 -18.35
N PHE A 180 -11.33 -12.75 -17.13
CA PHE A 180 -10.31 -13.20 -16.18
C PHE A 180 -10.35 -14.71 -15.87
N GLY A 181 -11.36 -15.43 -16.34
CA GLY A 181 -11.70 -16.76 -15.85
C GLY A 181 -12.41 -16.70 -14.49
N ASP A 182 -12.90 -17.86 -14.02
CA ASP A 182 -13.49 -17.98 -12.68
C ASP A 182 -12.53 -18.72 -11.73
N PRO A 183 -11.76 -18.00 -10.89
CA PRO A 183 -10.80 -18.62 -9.97
C PRO A 183 -11.47 -19.30 -8.77
N CYS A 184 -12.72 -18.99 -8.46
CA CYS A 184 -13.40 -19.50 -7.27
C CYS A 184 -14.93 -19.48 -7.43
N GLY A 185 -15.44 -20.48 -8.14
CA GLY A 185 -16.88 -20.64 -8.40
C GLY A 185 -17.74 -20.55 -7.14
N GLY A 186 -18.84 -19.79 -7.23
CA GLY A 186 -19.74 -19.52 -6.11
C GLY A 186 -19.31 -18.38 -5.18
N THR A 187 -18.14 -17.76 -5.40
CA THR A 187 -17.69 -16.56 -4.70
C THR A 187 -18.03 -15.33 -5.54
N TYR A 188 -18.60 -14.29 -4.91
CA TYR A 188 -18.82 -13.01 -5.58
C TYR A 188 -17.49 -12.26 -5.60
N LYS A 189 -16.94 -11.95 -6.77
CA LYS A 189 -15.57 -11.44 -6.90
C LYS A 189 -15.55 -9.92 -7.10
N TYR A 190 -14.35 -9.36 -7.03
CA TYR A 190 -14.04 -8.02 -7.46
C TYR A 190 -12.67 -7.98 -8.12
N LEU A 191 -12.52 -7.10 -9.10
CA LEU A 191 -11.24 -6.73 -9.68
C LEU A 191 -10.61 -5.64 -8.81
N GLU A 192 -9.46 -5.95 -8.26
CA GLU A 192 -8.59 -5.02 -7.54
C GLU A 192 -7.37 -4.72 -8.41
N VAL A 193 -6.98 -3.45 -8.56
CA VAL A 193 -5.85 -3.04 -9.40
C VAL A 193 -5.00 -2.02 -8.66
N VAL A 194 -3.68 -2.25 -8.62
CA VAL A 194 -2.66 -1.34 -8.11
C VAL A 194 -1.76 -0.89 -9.26
N TYR A 195 -1.67 0.42 -9.47
CA TYR A 195 -1.05 1.01 -10.65
C TYR A 195 -0.50 2.42 -10.39
N ASP A 196 0.37 2.90 -11.27
CA ASP A 196 0.85 4.29 -11.29
C ASP A 196 0.55 4.96 -12.63
N TYR A 197 0.62 6.29 -12.60
CA TYR A 197 0.67 7.11 -13.80
C TYR A 197 2.08 7.67 -14.00
N LEU A 198 2.65 7.42 -15.17
CA LEU A 198 3.90 8.03 -15.59
C LEU A 198 3.59 9.30 -16.37
N LEU A 199 4.12 10.42 -15.90
CA LEU A 199 4.14 11.67 -16.66
C LEU A 199 4.80 11.39 -18.02
N SER A 200 4.02 11.50 -19.09
CA SER A 200 4.58 11.47 -20.43
C SER A 200 5.53 12.66 -20.55
N LYS A 201 6.85 12.41 -20.59
CA LYS A 201 7.82 13.46 -20.94
C LYS A 201 7.38 14.00 -22.30
N ASN A 202 6.98 15.28 -22.35
CA ASN A 202 6.73 15.96 -23.60
C ASN A 202 7.92 15.70 -24.53
N ARG A 203 7.69 14.97 -25.64
CA ARG A 203 8.62 14.95 -26.76
C ARG A 203 8.66 16.39 -27.28
N LYS A 204 9.73 17.11 -26.93
CA LYS A 204 10.12 18.31 -27.66
C LYS A 204 10.57 17.90 -29.06
#